data_AF-X1LE93-F1
#
_entry.id   AF-X1LE93-F1
#
_cell.length_a   1.000
_cell.length_b   1.000
_cell.length_c   1.000
_cell.angle_alpha   90.00
_cell.angle_beta   90.00
_cell.angle_gamma   90.00
#
_symmetry.space_group_name_H-M   'P 1'
#
loop_
_entity.id
_entity.type
_entity.pdbx_description
1 polymer ?
#
loop_
_entity_poly.entity_id
_entity_poly.type
_entity_poly.pdbx_seq_one_letter_code
_entity_poly.pdbx_strand_id
1 'polypeptide(L)' 'PSLMKLHKGLLPPLLHDEDGITDLMVKFDRTSVQELLEVGDEVEIVITGELTDGTSFEGTDTIRVIDKSND' A
#
# COMPACT_ATOMS: atom_id res chain seq x y z
N PRO A 1 2.73 16.02 -9.34
CA PRO A 1 2.85 14.78 -8.54
C PRO A 1 1.76 14.77 -7.44
N SER A 2 0.64 14.09 -7.70
CA SER A 2 -0.47 13.99 -6.72
C SER A 2 -0.12 12.95 -5.67
N LEU A 3 0.01 13.39 -4.42
CA LEU A 3 0.20 12.53 -3.25
C LEU A 3 -1.11 11.80 -2.94
N MET A 4 -1.20 10.50 -3.25
CA MET A 4 -2.41 9.72 -3.02
C MET A 4 -2.38 9.09 -1.62
N LYS A 5 -3.10 9.70 -0.67
CA LYS A 5 -3.20 9.16 0.70
C LYS A 5 -4.35 8.16 0.82
N LEU A 6 -4.03 6.88 0.84
CA LEU A 6 -4.96 5.77 1.11
C LEU A 6 -5.40 5.74 2.59
N HIS A 7 -6.41 6.52 2.95
CA HIS A 7 -6.99 6.48 4.31
C HIS A 7 -8.14 5.46 4.44
N LYS A 8 -8.66 4.92 3.33
CA LYS A 8 -9.81 3.99 3.33
C LYS A 8 -9.36 2.62 2.84
N GLY A 9 -9.15 1.70 3.77
CA GLY A 9 -8.83 0.30 3.45
C GLY A 9 -7.77 -0.35 4.34
N LEU A 10 -7.20 0.37 5.31
CA LEU A 10 -6.19 -0.19 6.20
C LEU A 10 -6.82 -1.25 7.12
N LEU A 11 -6.51 -2.53 6.89
CA LEU A 11 -6.70 -3.55 7.91
C LEU A 11 -5.67 -3.33 9.04
N PRO A 12 -5.99 -3.72 10.29
CA PRO A 12 -5.05 -3.55 11.40
C PRO A 12 -3.69 -4.17 11.04
N PRO A 13 -2.58 -3.49 11.36
CA PRO A 13 -1.26 -3.99 11.05
C PRO A 13 -1.06 -5.36 11.68
N LEU A 14 -0.59 -6.32 10.88
CA LEU A 14 -0.20 -7.65 11.35
C LEU A 14 1.31 -7.69 11.48
N LEU A 15 1.78 -8.37 12.52
CA LEU A 15 3.19 -8.72 12.69
C LEU A 15 3.41 -10.06 12.00
N HIS A 16 4.35 -10.10 11.05
CA HIS A 16 4.77 -11.33 10.38
C HIS A 16 6.25 -11.56 10.67
N ASP A 17 6.65 -12.82 10.85
CA ASP A 17 8.02 -13.18 11.21
C ASP A 17 8.41 -14.47 10.46
N GLU A 18 9.06 -14.30 9.31
CA GLU A 18 9.61 -15.41 8.51
C GLU A 18 11.11 -15.64 8.76
N ASP A 19 11.84 -14.64 9.25
CA ASP A 19 13.30 -14.63 9.33
C ASP A 19 13.89 -14.22 10.71
N GLY A 20 13.04 -14.04 11.71
CA GLY A 20 13.39 -13.57 13.05
C GLY A 20 13.33 -12.04 13.21
N ILE A 21 12.97 -11.30 12.16
CA ILE A 21 12.75 -9.84 12.19
C ILE A 21 11.25 -9.59 11.99
N THR A 22 10.65 -8.83 12.90
CA THR A 22 9.21 -8.53 12.82
C THR A 22 8.91 -7.56 11.68
N ASP A 23 8.12 -8.02 10.71
CA ASP A 23 7.60 -7.22 9.62
C ASP A 23 6.28 -6.55 10.01
N LEU A 24 6.18 -5.26 9.71
CA LEU A 24 4.92 -4.52 9.76
C LEU A 24 4.17 -4.74 8.43
N MET A 25 3.18 -5.65 8.43
CA MET A 25 2.34 -5.85 7.27
C MET A 25 1.05 -5.03 7.36
N VAL A 26 0.88 -4.15 6.39
CA VAL A 26 -0.37 -3.43 6.14
C VAL A 26 -1.07 -4.08 4.95
N LYS A 27 -2.34 -4.46 5.13
CA LYS A 27 -3.17 -5.04 4.07
C LYS A 27 -4.28 -4.07 3.67
N PHE A 28 -4.46 -3.92 2.36
CA PHE A 28 -5.49 -3.07 1.78
C PHE A 28 -6.55 -3.92 1.09
N ASP A 29 -7.78 -3.43 1.06
CA ASP A 29 -8.80 -3.97 0.16
C ASP A 29 -8.35 -3.80 -1.29
N ARG A 30 -8.36 -4.90 -2.04
CA ARG A 30 -7.85 -4.93 -3.41
C ARG A 30 -8.65 -4.00 -4.33
N THR A 31 -9.98 -4.03 -4.22
CA THR A 31 -10.86 -3.23 -5.09
C THR A 31 -10.59 -1.75 -4.89
N SER A 32 -10.49 -1.31 -3.64
CA SER A 32 -10.18 0.07 -3.26
C SER A 32 -8.84 0.54 -3.82
N VAL A 33 -7.80 -0.31 -3.77
CA VAL A 33 -6.49 0.01 -4.36
C VAL A 33 -6.58 0.10 -5.89
N GLN A 34 -7.31 -0.80 -6.54
CA GLN A 34 -7.46 -0.80 -8.00
C GLN A 34 -8.23 0.42 -8.51
N GLU A 35 -9.23 0.91 -7.77
CA GLU A 35 -9.97 2.14 -8.12
C GLU A 35 -9.12 3.41 -8.04
N LEU A 36 -7.99 3.35 -7.32
CA LEU A 36 -7.13 4.50 -7.08
C LEU A 36 -5.95 4.59 -8.05
N LEU A 37 -5.51 3.47 -8.62
CA LEU A 37 -4.32 3.42 -9.47
C LEU A 37 -4.66 3.47 -10.95
N GLU A 38 -3.91 4.27 -11.70
CA GLU A 38 -3.96 4.28 -13.16
C GLU A 38 -3.00 3.23 -13.74
N VAL A 39 -3.36 2.63 -14.88
CA VAL A 39 -2.49 1.69 -15.62
C VAL A 39 -1.22 2.40 -16.09
N GLY A 40 -0.06 1.80 -15.85
CA GLY A 40 1.23 2.38 -16.19
C GLY A 40 2.42 1.51 -15.80
N ASP A 41 3.54 1.69 -16.49
CA ASP A 41 4.77 0.92 -16.26
C ASP A 41 5.57 1.40 -15.03
N GLU A 42 5.50 2.69 -14.72
CA GLU A 42 6.17 3.32 -13.59
C GLU A 42 5.18 4.20 -12.81
N VAL A 43 4.48 3.58 -11.86
CA VAL A 43 3.53 4.27 -10.97
C VAL A 43 4.17 4.38 -9.59
N GLU A 44 4.56 5.62 -9.22
CA GLU A 44 5.05 5.92 -7.88
C GLU A 44 3.89 5.88 -6.88
N ILE A 45 4.06 5.11 -5.82
CA ILE A 45 3.13 5.02 -4.70
C ILE A 45 3.82 5.48 -3.42
N VAL A 46 3.09 6.26 -2.61
CA VAL A 46 3.54 6.69 -1.30
C VAL A 46 2.48 6.26 -0.29
N ILE A 47 2.87 5.41 0.65
CA ILE A 47 2.05 4.93 1.75
C ILE A 47 2.44 5.73 2.98
N THR A 48 1.46 6.35 3.62
CA THR A 48 1.65 7.06 4.90
C THR A 48 0.62 6.57 5.91
N GLY A 49 0.98 6.57 7.18
CA GLY A 49 0.06 6.20 8.25
C GLY A 49 0.61 6.51 9.64
N GLU A 50 -0.17 6.18 10.65
CA GLU A 50 0.20 6.30 12.07
C GLU A 50 -0.04 4.96 12.76
N LEU A 51 0.91 4.55 13.59
CA LEU A 51 0.76 3.43 14.50
C LEU A 51 -0.15 3.83 15.67
N THR A 52 -0.59 2.83 16.44
CA THR A 52 -1.51 3.04 17.58
C THR A 52 -0.93 3.89 18.70
N ASP A 53 0.40 4.04 18.77
CA ASP A 53 1.09 4.90 19.72
C ASP A 53 1.31 6.33 19.19
N GLY A 54 0.81 6.63 17.99
CA GLY A 54 0.95 7.93 17.31
C GLY A 54 2.23 8.05 16.47
N THR A 55 3.08 7.03 16.43
CA THR A 55 4.29 7.04 15.59
C THR A 55 3.91 7.04 14.10
N SER A 56 4.29 8.05 13.34
CA SER A 56 4.06 8.09 11.89
C SER A 56 5.01 7.14 11.14
N PHE A 57 4.54 6.59 10.03
CA PHE A 57 5.38 5.84 9.09
C PHE A 57 5.10 6.27 7.64
N GLU A 58 6.12 6.10 6.80
CA GLU A 58 6.07 6.36 5.37
C GLU A 58 6.84 5.27 4.61
N GLY A 59 6.33 4.86 3.46
CA GLY A 59 7.01 3.98 2.52
C GLY A 59 6.71 4.38 1.09
N THR A 60 7.72 4.29 0.22
CA THR A 60 7.59 4.62 -1.20
C THR A 60 7.99 3.41 -2.02
N ASP A 61 7.26 3.18 -3.11
CA ASP A 61 7.60 2.15 -4.09
C ASP A 61 7.22 2.62 -5.50
N THR A 62 7.80 1.99 -6.52
CA THR A 62 7.42 2.19 -7.92
C THR A 62 6.98 0.86 -8.50
N ILE A 63 5.72 0.79 -8.88
CA ILE A 63 5.10 -0.45 -9.36
C ILE A 63 4.64 -0.32 -10.80
N ARG A 64 4.48 -1.47 -11.45
CA ARG A 64 3.76 -1.58 -12.72
C ARG A 64 2.30 -1.97 -12.47
N VAL A 65 1.38 -1.13 -12.92
CA VAL A 65 -0.07 -1.37 -12.86
C VAL A 65 -0.53 -1.86 -14.23
N ILE A 66 -1.01 -3.10 -14.29
CA ILE A 66 -1.52 -3.72 -15.51
C ILE A 66 -3.05 -3.81 -15.46
N ASP A 67 -3.69 -3.61 -16.61
CA ASP A 67 -5.11 -3.93 -16.74
C ASP A 67 -5.31 -5.45 -16.71
N LYS A 68 -6.43 -5.89 -16.15
CA LYS A 68 -6.93 -7.25 -16.38
C LYS A 68 -7.54 -7.30 -17.78
N SER A 69 -6.73 -7.20 -18.83
CA SER A 69 -7.21 -7.64 -20.15
C SER A 69 -7.63 -9.10 -20.01
N ASN A 70 -8.93 -9.33 -20.13
CA ASN A 70 -9.52 -10.65 -20.22
C ASN A 70 -9.32 -11.08 -21.66
N ASP A 71 -8.32 -11.93 -21.91
CA ASP A 71 -8.15 -12.63 -23.19
C ASP A 71 -9.44 -13.41 -23.54
#